data_AF-A0AAV4SAL5-F1
#
_entry.id   AF-A0AAV4SAL5-F1
#
_cell.length_a   1.000
_cell.length_b   1.000
_cell.length_c   1.000
_cell.angle_alpha   90.00
_cell.angle_beta   90.00
_cell.angle_gamma   90.00
#
_symmetry.space_group_name_H-M   'P 1'
#
loop_
_entity.id
_entity.type
_entity.pdbx_description
1 polymer ?
#
loop_
_entity_poly.entity_id
_entity_poly.type
_entity_poly.pdbx_seq_one_letter_code
_entity_poly.pdbx_strand_id
1 'polypeptide(L)'
;MIEEPEPKLPPIMVRYTDNLKDQIAEISNQFEDDVRIKLADEQLKIFPANSDIHRAITKYLTDGKIEFYVITPKNQHPLKAVLKVSCQLFR
;
A
#
# COMPACT_ATOMS: atom_id res chain seq x y z
N MET A 1 7.45 -28.15 -11.99
CA MET A 1 7.01 -26.78 -12.33
C MET A 1 6.93 -26.05 -11.02
N ILE A 2 7.89 -25.15 -10.74
CA ILE A 2 7.83 -24.31 -9.54
C ILE A 2 6.93 -23.16 -9.96
N GLU A 3 5.68 -23.17 -9.53
CA GLU A 3 4.81 -22.00 -9.68
C GLU A 3 5.45 -20.88 -8.86
N GLU A 4 6.07 -19.91 -9.54
CA GLU A 4 6.50 -18.68 -8.90
C GLU A 4 5.26 -18.03 -8.27
N PRO A 5 5.27 -17.78 -6.94
CA PRO A 5 4.11 -17.20 -6.30
C PRO A 5 3.86 -15.82 -6.91
N GLU A 6 2.64 -15.59 -7.38
CA GLU A 6 2.25 -14.30 -7.96
C GLU A 6 2.68 -13.15 -7.03
N PRO A 7 3.21 -12.06 -7.60
CA PRO A 7 3.69 -10.93 -6.82
C PRO A 7 2.53 -10.39 -5.98
N LYS A 8 2.62 -10.60 -4.65
CA LYS A 8 1.59 -10.15 -3.71
C LYS A 8 1.42 -8.64 -3.84
N LEU A 9 0.22 -8.20 -4.20
CA LEU A 9 -0.12 -6.79 -4.26
C LEU A 9 0.11 -6.15 -2.88
N PRO A 10 0.67 -4.93 -2.84
CA PRO A 10 0.86 -4.24 -1.58
C PRO A 10 -0.50 -3.90 -0.97
N PRO A 11 -0.63 -3.97 0.37
CA PRO A 11 -1.84 -3.53 1.04
C PRO A 11 -1.94 -1.99 0.99
N ILE A 12 -3.18 -1.52 0.89
CA ILE A 12 -3.53 -0.11 1.02
C ILE A 12 -3.89 0.13 2.49
N MET A 13 -3.20 1.06 3.14
CA MET A 13 -3.43 1.43 4.52
C MET A 13 -4.12 2.78 4.57
N VAL A 14 -5.37 2.80 5.03
CA VAL A 14 -6.14 4.03 5.20
C VAL A 14 -6.02 4.48 6.65
N ARG A 15 -5.75 5.78 6.86
CA ARG A 15 -5.65 6.36 8.20
C ARG A 15 -7.03 6.44 8.86
N TYR A 16 -7.08 6.26 10.17
CA TYR A 16 -8.33 6.42 10.91
C TYR A 16 -8.91 7.83 10.74
N THR A 17 -10.21 7.87 10.44
CA THR A 17 -11.05 9.05 10.45
C THR A 17 -12.30 8.72 11.26
N ASP A 18 -13.00 9.72 11.80
CA ASP A 18 -14.14 9.53 12.70
C ASP A 18 -15.27 8.65 12.09
N ASN A 19 -15.33 8.56 10.76
CA ASN A 19 -16.32 7.79 9.99
C ASN A 19 -15.79 6.45 9.45
N LEU A 20 -14.85 5.82 10.16
CA LEU A 20 -14.20 4.58 9.71
C LEU A 20 -15.20 3.45 9.38
N LYS A 21 -16.26 3.30 10.18
CA LYS A 21 -17.25 2.23 10.00
C LYS A 21 -18.03 2.40 8.69
N ASP A 22 -18.39 3.64 8.35
CA ASP A 22 -19.09 3.95 7.12
C ASP A 22 -18.20 3.71 5.90
N GLN A 23 -16.91 4.09 6.00
CA GLN A 23 -15.93 3.80 4.93
C GLN A 23 -15.72 2.30 4.73
N ILE A 24 -15.69 1.51 5.80
CA ILE A 24 -15.60 0.04 5.68
C ILE A 24 -16.84 -0.51 4.98
N ALA A 25 -18.02 -0.06 5.38
CA ALA A 25 -19.28 -0.48 4.79
C ALA A 25 -19.33 -0.13 3.30
N GLU A 26 -18.94 1.09 2.93
CA GLU A 26 -18.94 1.57 1.55
C GLU A 26 -17.95 0.80 0.67
N ILE A 27 -16.72 0.59 1.15
CA ILE A 27 -15.71 -0.22 0.44
C ILE A 27 -16.16 -1.67 0.33
N SER A 28 -16.76 -2.25 1.39
CA SER A 28 -17.30 -3.61 1.32
C SER A 28 -18.48 -3.75 0.36
N ASN A 29 -19.31 -2.72 0.22
CA ASN A 29 -20.45 -2.73 -0.72
C ASN A 29 -19.98 -2.56 -2.17
N GLN A 30 -18.97 -1.71 -2.39
CA GLN A 30 -18.47 -1.39 -3.73
C GLN A 30 -17.55 -2.49 -4.30
N PHE A 31 -16.86 -3.24 -3.44
CA PHE A 31 -15.83 -4.22 -3.85
C PHE A 31 -16.03 -5.64 -3.30
N GLU A 32 -17.12 -5.88 -2.53
CA GLU A 32 -17.61 -7.17 -2.02
C GLU A 32 -16.53 -8.21 -1.67
N ASP A 33 -16.31 -9.19 -2.56
CA ASP A 33 -15.47 -10.37 -2.35
C ASP A 33 -14.00 -10.18 -2.78
N ASP A 34 -13.72 -9.11 -3.53
CA ASP A 34 -12.39 -8.88 -4.09
C ASP A 34 -11.45 -8.11 -3.16
N VAL A 35 -11.93 -7.76 -1.96
CA VAL A 35 -11.18 -7.02 -0.95
C VAL A 35 -11.24 -7.72 0.39
N ARG A 36 -10.07 -7.95 0.99
CA ARG A 36 -9.98 -8.37 2.40
C ARG A 36 -9.63 -7.16 3.26
N ILE A 37 -10.50 -6.83 4.19
CA ILE A 37 -10.33 -5.67 5.07
C ILE A 37 -9.91 -6.16 6.46
N LYS A 38 -8.86 -5.55 7.03
CA LYS A 38 -8.40 -5.80 8.41
C LYS A 38 -8.20 -4.49 9.15
N LEU A 39 -8.72 -4.43 10.37
CA LEU A 39 -8.47 -3.35 11.31
C LEU A 39 -7.22 -3.67 12.11
N ALA A 40 -6.24 -2.76 12.15
CA ALA A 40 -5.02 -2.92 12.93
C ALA A 40 -4.54 -1.55 13.44
N ASP A 41 -4.32 -1.44 14.75
CA ASP A 41 -3.67 -0.27 15.40
C ASP A 41 -4.17 1.10 14.87
N GLU A 42 -5.49 1.31 14.89
CA GLU A 42 -6.11 2.56 14.41
C GLU A 42 -5.84 2.84 12.92
N GLN A 43 -5.70 1.80 12.12
CA GLN A 43 -5.58 1.88 10.67
C GLN A 43 -6.41 0.80 10.01
N LEU A 44 -6.92 1.12 8.82
CA LEU A 44 -7.64 0.18 7.97
C LEU A 44 -6.69 -0.38 6.92
N LYS A 45 -6.41 -1.68 6.98
CA LYS A 45 -5.59 -2.39 6.00
C LYS A 45 -6.49 -3.09 5.00
N ILE A 46 -6.44 -2.66 3.75
CA ILE A 46 -7.20 -3.21 2.64
C ILE A 46 -6.25 -4.03 1.77
N PHE A 47 -6.59 -5.29 1.57
CA PHE A 47 -5.85 -6.22 0.74
C PHE A 47 -6.68 -6.50 -0.52
N PRO A 48 -6.34 -5.87 -1.66
CA PRO A 48 -7.04 -6.13 -2.92
C PRO A 48 -6.61 -7.47 -3.53
N ALA A 49 -7.55 -8.17 -4.17
CA ALA A 49 -7.27 -9.40 -4.90
C ALA A 49 -6.54 -9.15 -6.22
N ASN A 50 -6.91 -8.08 -6.94
CA ASN A 50 -6.46 -7.78 -8.29
C ASN A 50 -5.87 -6.36 -8.42
N SER A 51 -5.00 -6.16 -9.42
CA SER A 51 -4.33 -4.87 -9.66
C SER A 51 -5.30 -3.76 -10.09
N ASP A 52 -6.35 -4.09 -10.85
CA ASP A 52 -7.39 -3.14 -11.24
C ASP A 52 -8.18 -2.64 -10.03
N ILE A 53 -8.44 -3.52 -9.07
CA ILE A 53 -9.16 -3.21 -7.84
C ILE A 53 -8.28 -2.37 -6.91
N HIS A 54 -6.98 -2.69 -6.82
CA HIS A 54 -6.03 -1.82 -6.16
C HIS A 54 -6.06 -0.40 -6.74
N ARG A 55 -6.10 -0.26 -8.07
CA ARG A 55 -6.18 1.05 -8.74
C ARG A 55 -7.51 1.75 -8.48
N ALA A 56 -8.63 1.02 -8.51
CA ALA A 56 -9.97 1.55 -8.25
C ALA A 56 -10.10 2.09 -6.82
N ILE A 57 -9.63 1.34 -5.82
CA ILE A 57 -9.64 1.76 -4.41
C ILE A 57 -8.74 2.97 -4.20
N THR A 58 -7.53 2.95 -4.76
CA THR A 58 -6.59 4.09 -4.67
C THR A 58 -7.22 5.35 -5.25
N LYS A 59 -7.90 5.23 -6.40
CA LYS A 59 -8.60 6.35 -7.04
C LYS A 59 -9.75 6.86 -6.17
N TYR A 60 -10.58 5.96 -5.65
CA TYR A 60 -11.68 6.29 -4.73
C TYR A 60 -11.19 7.07 -3.50
N LEU A 61 -10.14 6.57 -2.85
CA LEU A 61 -9.55 7.24 -1.68
C LEU A 61 -8.97 8.62 -2.01
N THR A 62 -8.36 8.75 -3.20
CA THR A 62 -7.83 10.02 -3.70
C THR A 62 -8.94 11.03 -3.97
N ASP A 63 -10.02 10.61 -4.64
CA ASP A 63 -11.19 11.45 -4.95
C ASP A 63 -11.92 11.88 -3.66
N GLY A 64 -12.00 10.98 -2.68
CA GLY A 64 -12.57 11.23 -1.35
C GLY A 64 -11.70 12.09 -0.42
N LYS A 65 -10.48 12.49 -0.86
CA LYS A 65 -9.48 13.20 -0.04
C LYS A 65 -9.14 12.48 1.27
N ILE A 66 -9.18 11.15 1.24
CA ILE A 66 -8.87 10.31 2.40
C ILE A 66 -7.36 10.09 2.43
N GLU A 67 -6.72 10.26 3.58
CA GLU A 67 -5.30 9.98 3.73
C GLU A 67 -5.04 8.46 3.72
N PHE A 68 -4.25 7.99 2.75
CA PHE A 68 -3.85 6.59 2.65
C PHE A 68 -2.37 6.44 2.28
N TYR A 69 -1.83 5.26 2.60
CA TYR A 69 -0.45 4.86 2.32
C TYR A 69 -0.43 3.49 1.65
N VAL A 70 0.38 3.36 0.60
CA VAL A 70 0.66 2.06 -0.04
C VAL A 70 2.09 1.68 0.32
N ILE A 71 2.27 0.54 0.99
CA ILE A 71 3.62 0.06 1.34
C ILE A 71 4.29 -0.44 0.06
N THR A 72 5.25 0.32 -0.47
CA THR A 72 6.10 -0.18 -1.54
C THR A 72 6.97 -1.32 -1.01
N PRO A 73 7.05 -2.47 -1.69
CA PRO A 73 7.88 -3.58 -1.24
C PRO A 73 9.35 -3.13 -1.14
N LYS A 74 10.04 -3.64 -0.10
CA LYS A 74 11.43 -3.23 0.22
C LYS A 74 12.41 -3.32 -0.94
N ASN A 75 12.15 -4.21 -1.89
CA ASN A 75 12.99 -4.46 -3.06
C ASN A 75 12.88 -3.39 -4.16
N GLN A 76 11.97 -2.42 -4.04
CA GLN A 76 11.81 -1.29 -4.96
C GLN A 76 12.22 0.06 -4.35
N HIS A 77 12.67 0.10 -3.10
CA HIS A 77 13.20 1.35 -2.55
C HIS A 77 14.50 1.71 -3.28
N PRO A 78 14.66 2.95 -3.77
CA PRO A 78 15.91 3.36 -4.38
C PRO A 78 17.05 3.28 -3.35
N LEU A 79 18.03 2.42 -3.60
CA LEU A 79 19.23 2.30 -2.79
C LEU A 79 20.08 3.57 -2.97
N LYS A 80 20.13 4.43 -1.95
CA LYS A 80 21.06 5.56 -1.93
C LYS A 80 22.45 5.07 -1.52
N ALA A 81 23.31 4.81 -2.50
CA ALA A 81 24.73 4.55 -2.25
C ALA A 81 25.48 5.89 -2.13
N VAL A 82 26.24 6.07 -1.05
CA VAL A 82 27.16 7.21 -0.86
C VAL A 82 28.58 6.68 -1.01
N LEU A 83 29.25 7.01 -2.13
CA LEU A 83 30.67 6.75 -2.28
C LEU A 83 31.47 7.82 -1.53
N LYS A 84 32.09 7.43 -0.42
CA LYS A 84 33.10 8.25 0.25
C LYS A 84 34.43 8.04 -0.47
N VAL A 85 34.76 8.94 -1.40
CA VAL A 85 36.10 8.97 -1.99
C VAL A 85 37.04 9.58 -0.95
N SER A 86 37.86 8.75 -0.31
CA SER A 86 38.93 9.24 0.54
C SER A 86 40.07 9.74 -0.34
N CYS A 87 40.22 11.05 -0.45
CA CYS A 87 41.36 11.66 -1.11
C CYS A 87 42.57 11.50 -0.18
N GLN A 88 43.33 10.41 -0.35
CA GLN A 88 44.66 10.32 0.25
C GLN A 88 45.56 11.25 -0.54
N LEU A 89 45.69 12.47 -0.02
CA LEU A 89 46.68 13.43 -0.48
C LEU A 89 48.07 12.81 -0.24
N PHE A 90 48.69 12.30 -1.30
CA PHE A 90 50.11 11.93 -1.28
C PHE A 90 50.89 13.15 -0.81
N ARG A 91 51.57 13.00 0.32
CA ARG A 91 52.48 14.00 0.89
C ARG A 91 53.89 13.47 0.85
#